data_AF-A0A0S8C9E2-F1
#
_entry.id   AF-A0A0S8C9E2-F1
#
_cell.length_a   1.000
_cell.length_b   1.000
_cell.length_c   1.000
_cell.angle_alpha   90.00
_cell.angle_beta   90.00
_cell.angle_gamma   90.00
#
_symmetry.space_group_name_H-M   'P 1'
#
loop_
_entity.id
_entity.type
_entity.pdbx_description
1 polymer ?
#
loop_
_entity_poly.entity_id
_entity_poly.type
_entity_poly.pdbx_seq_one_letter_code
_entity_poly.pdbx_strand_id
1 'polypeptide(L)'
;MATQHQPSQKEVETEALALQALQRGELDHARKLCDGMLADNPASPMALRLAGLVNMLERRYEAAIDAFTRSAESFPELGTFINLATCLTKIGDMERAIDASRAAVQIAPDSVPARLGLATALQGAERLEEALAEIEETERLSPGNPAVAVRRGAIRAHLGQYEAAEQDFAVPGASNVSPQCQAVRFGRDFYDALGAATDDRVPERAQLMSTGSGDVRYVVYVGCTADYFCKYGRVFTKSYAANSASGNLLHLHIVDPHERFADLLSDITGRLPSLNLVVTTERAPIDAAADPANARTYYACARFIQLADLLAHYRRPMLSFDVDAVVEAPLDRILEHIVGHDLGLVLREPIDSPWWDIICYIVGVQPTPVGLEFLRRVRNYILYFFEQRQMPWALDQLSLYCVLKMMGRFDTPPAVAWIPREVQAVTWQIGQAYDYKLSDARVKRYS
;
A
#
# COMPACT_ATOMS: atom_id res chain seq x y z
N MET A 1 35.21 -30.96 7.78
CA MET A 1 34.45 -31.70 6.74
C MET A 1 33.01 -31.72 7.18
N ALA A 2 32.17 -30.84 6.64
CA ALA A 2 30.73 -30.90 6.90
C ALA A 2 30.18 -32.13 6.16
N THR A 3 29.74 -33.13 6.91
CA THR A 3 28.97 -34.25 6.38
C THR A 3 27.71 -33.68 5.73
N GLN A 4 27.56 -33.84 4.41
CA GLN A 4 26.31 -33.52 3.72
C GLN A 4 25.19 -34.32 4.41
N HIS A 5 24.24 -33.63 5.02
CA HIS A 5 23.05 -34.25 5.62
C HIS A 5 22.27 -34.92 4.49
N GLN A 6 22.25 -36.25 4.46
CA GLN A 6 21.35 -36.99 3.60
C GLN A 6 19.98 -37.03 4.29
N PRO A 7 18.93 -36.43 3.70
CA PRO A 7 17.61 -36.41 4.30
C PRO A 7 17.06 -37.84 4.38
N SER A 8 16.45 -38.17 5.51
CA SER A 8 15.74 -39.44 5.68
C SER A 8 14.48 -39.48 4.81
N GLN A 9 14.02 -40.67 4.43
CA GLN A 9 12.78 -40.84 3.68
C GLN A 9 11.58 -40.19 4.39
N LYS A 10 11.51 -40.32 5.72
CA LYS A 10 10.49 -39.67 6.55
C LYS A 10 10.54 -38.15 6.40
N GLU A 11 11.73 -37.55 6.44
CA GLU A 11 11.88 -36.11 6.27
C GLU A 11 11.41 -35.67 4.87
N VAL A 12 11.76 -36.39 3.80
CA VAL A 12 11.34 -36.08 2.42
C VAL A 12 9.82 -36.17 2.25
N GLU A 13 9.19 -37.22 2.80
CA GLU A 13 7.73 -37.39 2.78
C GLU A 13 7.03 -36.27 3.56
N THR A 14 7.57 -35.90 4.73
CA THR A 14 7.02 -34.82 5.57
C THR A 14 7.13 -33.47 4.87
N GLU A 15 8.24 -33.21 4.17
CA GLU A 15 8.38 -32.01 3.35
C GLU A 15 7.31 -31.94 2.25
N ALA A 16 7.12 -33.01 1.49
CA ALA A 16 6.15 -33.03 0.40
C ALA A 16 4.73 -32.71 0.91
N LEU A 17 4.36 -33.23 2.08
CA LEU A 17 3.11 -32.91 2.75
C LEU A 17 3.04 -31.43 3.17
N ALA A 18 4.13 -30.88 3.72
CA ALA A 18 4.18 -29.49 4.12
C ALA A 18 4.04 -28.54 2.91
N LEU A 19 4.74 -28.82 1.81
CA LEU A 19 4.62 -28.04 0.57
C LEU A 19 3.21 -28.13 -0.03
N GLN A 20 2.58 -29.31 0.02
CA GLN A 20 1.20 -29.48 -0.43
C GLN A 20 0.21 -28.70 0.45
N ALA A 21 0.41 -28.71 1.77
CA ALA A 21 -0.38 -27.90 2.70
C ALA A 21 -0.23 -26.40 2.40
N LEU A 22 1.00 -25.94 2.14
CA LEU A 22 1.26 -24.55 1.71
C LEU A 22 0.56 -24.19 0.40
N GLN A 23 0.60 -25.06 -0.61
CA GLN A 23 -0.10 -24.85 -1.88
C GLN A 23 -1.61 -24.73 -1.70
N ARG A 24 -2.19 -25.41 -0.70
CA ARG A 24 -3.62 -25.31 -0.34
C ARG A 24 -3.94 -24.15 0.59
N GLY A 25 -2.94 -23.39 1.04
CA GLY A 25 -3.11 -22.32 2.03
C GLY A 25 -3.35 -22.82 3.46
N GLU A 26 -3.11 -24.09 3.74
CA GLU A 26 -3.25 -24.70 5.07
C GLU A 26 -2.03 -24.35 5.96
N LEU A 27 -1.83 -23.06 6.25
CA LEU A 27 -0.63 -22.56 6.94
C LEU A 27 -0.41 -23.20 8.31
N ASP A 28 -1.47 -23.38 9.11
CA ASP A 28 -1.37 -24.03 10.43
C ASP A 28 -0.92 -25.50 10.33
N HIS A 29 -1.36 -26.19 9.28
CA HIS A 29 -0.98 -27.58 9.05
C HIS A 29 0.48 -27.67 8.60
N ALA A 30 0.89 -26.83 7.65
CA ALA A 30 2.28 -26.73 7.22
C ALA A 30 3.21 -26.37 8.37
N ARG A 31 2.79 -25.45 9.26
CA ARG A 31 3.56 -25.10 10.47
C ARG A 31 3.75 -26.30 11.38
N LYS A 32 2.70 -27.06 11.69
CA LYS A 32 2.82 -28.26 12.54
C LYS A 32 3.79 -29.30 11.98
N LEU A 33 3.73 -29.54 10.66
CA LEU A 33 4.66 -30.47 9.99
C LEU A 33 6.10 -29.96 10.09
N CYS A 34 6.31 -28.68 9.81
CA CYS A 34 7.61 -28.03 9.92
C CYS A 34 8.19 -28.05 11.35
N ASP A 35 7.38 -27.72 12.35
CA ASP A 35 7.80 -27.70 13.76
C ASP A 35 8.17 -29.12 14.23
N GLY A 36 7.47 -30.15 13.75
CA GLY A 36 7.84 -31.55 13.98
C GLY A 36 9.20 -31.92 13.38
N MET A 37 9.49 -31.48 12.15
CA MET A 37 10.80 -31.71 11.52
C MET A 37 11.93 -30.98 12.26
N LEU A 38 11.69 -29.75 12.73
CA LEU A 38 12.67 -28.99 13.52
C LEU A 38 12.88 -29.59 14.92
N ALA A 39 11.87 -30.21 15.52
CA ALA A 39 12.02 -30.93 16.78
C ALA A 39 12.88 -32.19 16.63
N ASP A 40 12.72 -32.93 15.52
CA ASP A 40 13.54 -34.10 15.19
C ASP A 40 15.00 -33.69 14.87
N ASN A 41 15.20 -32.62 14.09
CA ASN A 41 16.51 -32.08 13.76
C ASN A 41 16.48 -30.54 13.57
N PRO A 42 16.89 -29.74 14.57
CA PRO A 42 16.87 -28.28 14.51
C PRO A 42 17.78 -27.64 13.46
N ALA A 43 18.73 -28.39 12.92
CA ALA A 43 19.69 -27.96 11.90
C ALA A 43 19.40 -28.54 10.51
N SER A 44 18.27 -29.25 10.33
CA SER A 44 17.89 -29.81 9.03
C SER A 44 17.66 -28.66 8.03
N PRO A 45 18.46 -28.55 6.95
CA PRO A 45 18.32 -27.46 5.98
C PRO A 45 16.93 -27.44 5.32
N MET A 46 16.35 -28.63 5.14
CA MET A 46 15.00 -28.82 4.59
C MET A 46 13.91 -28.32 5.54
N ALA A 47 14.00 -28.67 6.83
CA ALA A 47 13.09 -28.17 7.85
C ALA A 47 13.19 -26.64 8.00
N LEU A 48 14.42 -26.10 7.98
CA LEU A 48 14.67 -24.66 8.04
C LEU A 48 14.14 -23.94 6.79
N ARG A 49 14.25 -24.53 5.60
CA ARG A 49 13.65 -23.98 4.37
C ARG A 49 12.13 -23.90 4.48
N LEU A 50 11.47 -24.96 4.96
CA LEU A 50 10.03 -24.98 5.20
C LEU A 50 9.63 -23.94 6.26
N ALA A 51 10.41 -23.82 7.34
CA ALA A 51 10.18 -22.81 8.37
C ALA A 51 10.26 -21.40 7.78
N GLY A 52 11.24 -21.15 6.92
CA GLY A 52 11.37 -19.90 6.18
C GLY A 52 10.14 -19.61 5.33
N LEU A 53 9.66 -20.59 4.56
CA LEU A 53 8.46 -20.45 3.72
C LEU A 53 7.20 -20.16 4.54
N VAL A 54 6.97 -20.90 5.62
CA VAL A 54 5.79 -20.69 6.47
C VAL A 54 5.85 -19.31 7.13
N ASN A 55 7.01 -18.90 7.67
CA ASN A 55 7.18 -17.57 8.25
C ASN A 55 7.01 -16.45 7.21
N MET A 56 7.51 -16.64 5.99
CA MET A 56 7.35 -15.69 4.89
C MET A 56 5.87 -15.50 4.52
N LEU A 57 5.10 -16.60 4.42
CA LEU A 57 3.66 -16.55 4.13
C LEU A 57 2.85 -15.95 5.28
N GLU A 58 3.30 -16.14 6.53
CA GLU A 58 2.78 -15.45 7.72
C GLU A 58 3.27 -14.00 7.84
N ARG A 59 4.11 -13.52 6.90
CA ARG A 59 4.73 -12.18 6.89
C ARG A 59 5.63 -11.90 8.10
N ARG A 60 6.15 -12.95 8.75
CA ARG A 60 7.17 -12.88 9.80
C ARG A 60 8.56 -12.88 9.15
N TYR A 61 8.88 -11.81 8.43
CA TYR A 61 10.02 -11.77 7.53
C TYR A 61 11.37 -11.96 8.25
N GLU A 62 11.54 -11.42 9.46
CA GLU A 62 12.77 -11.57 10.25
C GLU A 62 13.01 -13.03 10.63
N ALA A 63 11.96 -13.74 11.08
CA ALA A 63 12.02 -15.17 11.37
C ALA A 63 12.25 -16.01 10.10
N ALA A 64 11.68 -15.59 8.97
CA ALA A 64 11.92 -16.23 7.68
C ALA A 64 13.39 -16.07 7.24
N ILE A 65 13.96 -14.88 7.41
CA ILE A 65 15.36 -14.57 7.10
C ILE A 65 16.32 -15.42 7.92
N ASP A 66 16.10 -15.55 9.23
CA ASP A 66 16.93 -16.44 10.08
C ASP A 66 16.91 -17.88 9.56
N ALA A 67 15.71 -18.43 9.33
CA ALA A 67 15.54 -19.80 8.88
C ALA A 67 16.18 -20.05 7.50
N PHE A 68 15.97 -19.14 6.53
CA PHE A 68 16.59 -19.26 5.20
C PHE A 68 18.11 -19.08 5.25
N THR A 69 18.64 -18.18 6.09
CA THR A 69 20.09 -17.99 6.25
C THR A 69 20.74 -19.28 6.75
N ARG A 70 20.21 -19.86 7.84
CA ARG A 70 20.72 -21.11 8.42
C ARG A 70 20.57 -22.31 7.47
N SER A 71 19.47 -22.34 6.69
CA SER A 71 19.28 -23.33 5.64
C SER A 71 20.37 -23.21 4.56
N ALA A 72 20.62 -21.99 4.06
CA ALA A 72 21.59 -21.70 3.01
C ALA A 72 23.05 -21.97 3.42
N GLU A 73 23.41 -21.77 4.69
CA GLU A 73 24.74 -22.11 5.23
C GLU A 73 25.03 -23.61 5.16
N SER A 74 24.01 -24.43 5.35
CA SER A 74 24.13 -25.90 5.37
C SER A 74 23.93 -26.51 3.99
N PHE A 75 22.98 -25.98 3.22
CA PHE A 75 22.64 -26.45 1.89
C PHE A 75 22.27 -25.26 0.97
N PRO A 76 23.24 -24.74 0.20
CA PRO A 76 23.03 -23.62 -0.71
C PRO A 76 22.13 -24.03 -1.90
N GLU A 77 20.84 -23.68 -1.84
CA GLU A 77 19.88 -23.94 -2.92
C GLU A 77 19.36 -22.64 -3.56
N LEU A 78 19.10 -22.70 -4.86
CA LEU A 78 18.51 -21.60 -5.64
C LEU A 78 17.23 -21.04 -4.97
N GLY A 79 16.29 -21.92 -4.61
CA GLY A 79 15.02 -21.52 -4.02
C GLY A 79 15.17 -20.82 -2.65
N THR A 80 16.13 -21.27 -1.83
CA THR A 80 16.42 -20.66 -0.53
C THR A 80 16.92 -19.23 -0.69
N PHE A 81 17.86 -19.00 -1.61
CA PHE A 81 18.39 -17.65 -1.86
C PHE A 81 17.36 -16.70 -2.48
N ILE A 82 16.50 -17.18 -3.39
CA ILE A 82 15.40 -16.37 -3.97
C ILE A 82 14.45 -15.91 -2.86
N ASN A 83 14.03 -16.82 -1.97
CA ASN A 83 13.12 -16.49 -0.89
C ASN A 83 13.77 -15.60 0.18
N LEU A 84 15.05 -15.85 0.49
CA LEU A 84 15.85 -14.99 1.37
C LEU A 84 15.92 -13.55 0.82
N ALA A 85 16.30 -13.38 -0.44
CA ALA A 85 16.34 -12.08 -1.09
C ALA A 85 14.98 -11.37 -1.09
N THR A 86 13.90 -12.13 -1.30
CA THR A 86 12.53 -11.59 -1.24
C THR A 86 12.20 -11.08 0.16
N CYS A 87 12.50 -11.84 1.21
CA CYS A 87 12.24 -11.42 2.59
C CYS A 87 13.10 -10.20 2.98
N LEU A 88 14.37 -10.17 2.58
CA LEU A 88 15.28 -9.04 2.81
C LEU A 88 14.78 -7.76 2.12
N THR A 89 14.30 -7.89 0.87
CA THR A 89 13.65 -6.78 0.16
C THR A 89 12.42 -6.27 0.92
N LYS A 90 11.60 -7.17 1.51
CA LYS A 90 10.40 -6.77 2.26
C LYS A 90 10.70 -6.01 3.54
N ILE A 91 11.86 -6.21 4.17
CA ILE A 91 12.25 -5.49 5.39
C ILE A 91 13.13 -4.26 5.12
N GLY A 92 13.50 -3.99 3.85
CA GLY A 92 14.33 -2.85 3.50
C GLY A 92 15.84 -3.11 3.47
N ASP A 93 16.30 -4.34 3.72
CA ASP A 93 17.72 -4.70 3.77
C ASP A 93 18.26 -5.03 2.37
N MET A 94 18.43 -3.97 1.56
CA MET A 94 18.70 -4.09 0.13
C MET A 94 20.07 -4.70 -0.20
N GLU A 95 21.11 -4.36 0.57
CA GLU A 95 22.45 -4.90 0.33
C GLU A 95 22.51 -6.41 0.56
N ARG A 96 21.91 -6.91 1.65
CA ARG A 96 21.82 -8.36 1.86
C ARG A 96 20.90 -9.03 0.84
N ALA A 97 19.85 -8.33 0.38
CA ALA A 97 18.99 -8.84 -0.69
C ALA A 97 19.76 -9.03 -2.01
N ILE A 98 20.64 -8.07 -2.35
CA ILE A 98 21.56 -8.15 -3.50
C ILE A 98 22.49 -9.34 -3.35
N ASP A 99 23.12 -9.54 -2.19
CA ASP A 99 24.02 -10.67 -1.96
C ASP A 99 23.31 -12.02 -2.11
N ALA A 100 22.13 -12.15 -1.52
CA ALA A 100 21.31 -13.36 -1.66
C ALA A 100 20.89 -13.60 -3.12
N SER A 101 20.47 -12.56 -3.85
CA SER A 101 20.14 -12.70 -5.28
C SER A 101 21.35 -13.01 -6.15
N ARG A 102 22.53 -12.46 -5.86
CA ARG A 102 23.78 -12.82 -6.55
C ARG A 102 24.15 -14.28 -6.32
N ALA A 103 23.98 -14.80 -5.10
CA ALA A 103 24.17 -16.22 -4.81
C ALA A 103 23.18 -17.10 -5.61
N ALA A 104 21.92 -16.69 -5.73
CA ALA A 104 20.94 -17.36 -6.59
C ALA A 104 21.36 -17.38 -8.07
N VAL A 105 21.80 -16.23 -8.61
CA VAL A 105 22.29 -16.11 -10.00
C VAL A 105 23.58 -16.92 -10.21
N GLN A 106 24.46 -17.04 -9.21
CA GLN A 106 25.66 -17.89 -9.31
C GLN A 106 25.30 -19.38 -9.40
N ILE A 107 24.27 -19.83 -8.68
CA ILE A 107 23.80 -21.22 -8.73
C ILE A 107 23.13 -21.52 -10.07
N ALA A 108 22.31 -20.60 -10.57
CA ALA A 108 21.60 -20.75 -11.85
C ALA A 108 21.64 -19.42 -12.65
N PRO A 109 22.67 -19.21 -13.49
CA PRO A 109 22.85 -17.97 -14.25
C PRO A 109 21.75 -17.68 -15.28
N ASP A 110 20.96 -18.68 -15.65
CA ASP A 110 19.84 -18.57 -16.59
C ASP A 110 18.47 -18.47 -15.88
N SER A 111 18.46 -18.44 -14.54
CA SER A 111 17.23 -18.38 -13.75
C SER A 111 16.60 -16.99 -13.80
N VAL A 112 15.51 -16.88 -14.58
CA VAL A 112 14.70 -15.66 -14.68
C VAL A 112 14.23 -15.16 -13.31
N PRO A 113 13.68 -15.98 -12.40
CA PRO A 113 13.30 -15.52 -11.06
C PRO A 113 14.46 -14.95 -10.24
N ALA A 114 15.67 -15.55 -10.33
CA ALA A 114 16.83 -15.07 -9.60
C ALA A 114 17.30 -13.69 -10.09
N ARG A 115 17.37 -13.50 -11.41
CA ARG A 115 17.74 -12.21 -12.01
C ARG A 115 16.71 -11.12 -11.78
N LEU A 116 15.42 -11.45 -11.84
CA LEU A 116 14.35 -10.50 -11.46
C LEU A 116 14.43 -10.12 -9.98
N GLY A 117 14.79 -11.06 -9.10
CA GLY A 117 15.08 -10.80 -7.70
C GLY A 117 16.25 -9.81 -7.54
N LEU A 118 17.35 -10.04 -8.27
CA LEU A 118 18.51 -9.15 -8.26
C LEU A 118 18.17 -7.75 -8.75
N ALA A 119 17.46 -7.62 -9.88
CA ALA A 119 17.01 -6.34 -10.41
C ALA A 119 16.09 -5.60 -9.41
N THR A 120 15.23 -6.32 -8.69
CA THR A 120 14.37 -5.73 -7.65
C THR A 120 15.19 -5.20 -6.47
N ALA A 121 16.16 -5.98 -5.99
CA ALA A 121 17.03 -5.57 -4.88
C ALA A 121 17.93 -4.39 -5.27
N LEU A 122 18.48 -4.41 -6.49
CA LEU A 122 19.25 -3.30 -7.05
C LEU A 122 18.40 -2.03 -7.21
N GLN A 123 17.15 -2.17 -7.65
CA GLN A 123 16.21 -1.04 -7.73
C GLN A 123 15.99 -0.40 -6.35
N GLY A 124 15.71 -1.21 -5.33
CA GLY A 124 15.51 -0.71 -3.97
C GLY A 124 16.78 -0.13 -3.32
N ALA A 125 17.96 -0.54 -3.79
CA ALA A 125 19.26 0.03 -3.39
C ALA A 125 19.64 1.30 -4.18
N GLU A 126 18.75 1.85 -5.01
CA GLU A 126 19.02 2.99 -5.90
C GLU A 126 20.13 2.73 -6.94
N ARG A 127 20.40 1.46 -7.28
CA ARG A 127 21.38 1.03 -8.30
C ARG A 127 20.68 0.73 -9.62
N LEU A 128 19.99 1.74 -10.16
CA LEU A 128 19.01 1.60 -11.24
C LEU A 128 19.63 1.15 -12.58
N GLU A 129 20.85 1.59 -12.90
CA GLU A 129 21.55 1.18 -14.12
C GLU A 129 21.96 -0.30 -14.08
N GLU A 130 22.44 -0.77 -12.91
CA GLU A 130 22.73 -2.20 -12.72
C GLU A 130 21.45 -3.03 -12.78
N ALA A 131 20.35 -2.52 -12.22
CA ALA A 131 19.05 -3.18 -12.30
C ALA A 131 18.57 -3.33 -13.76
N LEU A 132 18.76 -2.30 -14.60
CA LEU A 132 18.45 -2.38 -16.03
C LEU A 132 19.35 -3.39 -16.77
N ALA A 133 20.65 -3.46 -16.45
CA ALA A 133 21.55 -4.44 -17.06
C ALA A 133 21.10 -5.89 -16.78
N GLU A 134 20.65 -6.17 -15.55
CA GLU A 134 20.08 -7.49 -15.21
C GLU A 134 18.77 -7.76 -15.96
N ILE A 135 17.95 -6.72 -16.20
CA ILE A 135 16.73 -6.84 -17.00
C ILE A 135 17.04 -7.13 -18.46
N GLU A 136 18.04 -6.49 -19.06
CA GLU A 136 18.47 -6.75 -20.43
C GLU A 136 18.90 -8.21 -20.63
N GLU A 137 19.67 -8.76 -19.69
CA GLU A 137 20.06 -10.17 -19.76
C GLU A 137 18.86 -11.10 -19.52
N THR A 138 17.97 -10.74 -18.59
CA THR A 138 16.74 -11.52 -18.33
C THR A 138 15.81 -11.54 -19.55
N GLU A 139 15.70 -10.43 -20.28
CA GLU A 139 14.93 -10.34 -21.51
C GLU A 139 15.54 -11.19 -22.64
N ARG A 140 16.87 -11.27 -22.73
CA ARG A 140 17.56 -12.21 -23.62
C ARG A 140 17.23 -13.67 -23.32
N LEU A 141 17.15 -14.03 -22.04
CA LEU A 141 16.83 -15.39 -21.58
C LEU A 141 15.35 -15.74 -21.76
N SER A 142 14.46 -14.76 -21.60
CA SER A 142 13.01 -14.94 -21.68
C SER A 142 12.32 -13.82 -22.47
N PRO A 143 12.49 -13.79 -23.81
CA PRO A 143 11.89 -12.76 -24.65
C PRO A 143 10.37 -12.76 -24.54
N GLY A 144 9.77 -11.58 -24.38
CA GLY A 144 8.31 -11.40 -24.30
C GLY A 144 7.70 -11.81 -22.95
N ASN A 145 8.51 -12.07 -21.92
CA ASN A 145 8.01 -12.36 -20.58
C ASN A 145 7.39 -11.11 -19.91
N PRO A 146 6.09 -11.12 -19.57
CA PRO A 146 5.44 -9.94 -19.01
C PRO A 146 6.01 -9.51 -17.64
N ALA A 147 6.54 -10.45 -16.85
CA ALA A 147 7.14 -10.11 -15.56
C ALA A 147 8.43 -9.30 -15.72
N VAL A 148 9.20 -9.57 -16.78
CA VAL A 148 10.40 -8.80 -17.14
C VAL A 148 10.01 -7.39 -17.57
N ALA A 149 8.98 -7.26 -18.42
CA ALA A 149 8.46 -5.95 -18.84
C ALA A 149 7.95 -5.14 -17.65
N VAL A 150 7.14 -5.73 -16.76
CA VAL A 150 6.64 -5.03 -15.56
C VAL A 150 7.78 -4.56 -14.65
N ARG A 151 8.81 -5.38 -14.44
CA ARG A 151 9.98 -4.98 -13.65
C ARG A 151 10.76 -3.85 -14.35
N ARG A 152 10.96 -3.94 -15.66
CA ARG A 152 11.57 -2.87 -16.47
C ARG A 152 10.79 -1.57 -16.35
N GLY A 153 9.46 -1.64 -16.47
CA GLY A 153 8.57 -0.49 -16.33
C GLY A 153 8.67 0.16 -14.96
N ALA A 154 8.77 -0.62 -13.88
CA ALA A 154 8.98 -0.09 -12.53
C ALA A 154 10.33 0.64 -12.40
N ILE A 155 11.42 0.06 -12.91
CA ILE A 155 12.75 0.69 -12.89
C ILE A 155 12.77 1.95 -13.76
N ARG A 156 12.18 1.91 -14.95
CA ARG A 156 12.06 3.06 -15.86
C ARG A 156 11.23 4.19 -15.27
N ALA A 157 10.13 3.87 -14.58
CA ALA A 157 9.35 4.87 -13.85
C ALA A 157 10.18 5.52 -12.73
N HIS A 158 11.01 4.73 -12.03
CA HIS A 158 11.94 5.25 -11.03
C HIS A 158 12.99 6.19 -11.65
N LEU A 159 13.52 5.84 -12.82
CA LEU A 159 14.43 6.67 -13.62
C LEU A 159 13.76 7.90 -14.27
N GLY A 160 12.44 8.08 -14.13
CA GLY A 160 11.70 9.16 -14.79
C GLY A 160 11.44 8.96 -16.29
N GLN A 161 11.71 7.76 -16.82
CA GLN A 161 11.46 7.36 -18.21
C GLN A 161 10.00 6.92 -18.40
N TYR A 162 9.08 7.85 -18.13
CA TYR A 162 7.67 7.54 -17.94
C TYR A 162 6.95 6.99 -19.17
N GLU A 163 7.20 7.50 -20.38
CA GLU A 163 6.60 6.97 -21.62
C GLU A 163 7.01 5.51 -21.84
N ALA A 164 8.30 5.21 -21.66
CA ALA A 164 8.81 3.85 -21.83
C ALA A 164 8.27 2.93 -20.73
N ALA A 165 8.11 3.43 -19.51
CA ALA A 165 7.48 2.69 -18.42
C ALA A 165 6.00 2.36 -18.72
N GLU A 166 5.22 3.32 -19.23
CA GLU A 166 3.83 3.10 -19.61
C GLU A 166 3.71 2.02 -20.71
N GLN A 167 4.60 2.04 -21.70
CA GLN A 167 4.66 1.01 -22.74
C GLN A 167 4.97 -0.38 -22.16
N ASP A 168 5.90 -0.46 -21.22
CA ASP A 168 6.25 -1.69 -20.53
C ASP A 168 5.08 -2.26 -19.71
N PHE A 169 4.29 -1.40 -19.06
CA PHE A 169 3.10 -1.81 -18.33
C PHE A 169 1.92 -2.18 -19.24
N ALA A 170 1.95 -1.77 -20.51
CA ALA A 170 0.91 -2.05 -21.50
C ALA A 170 1.12 -3.36 -22.27
N VAL A 171 2.23 -4.09 -22.05
CA VAL A 171 2.48 -5.34 -22.79
C VAL A 171 1.43 -6.42 -22.45
N PRO A 172 1.07 -7.30 -23.41
CA PRO A 172 0.12 -8.38 -23.15
C PRO A 172 0.54 -9.25 -21.96
N GLY A 173 -0.37 -9.45 -21.01
CA GLY A 173 -0.13 -10.24 -19.81
C GLY A 173 0.51 -9.48 -18.64
N ALA A 174 0.90 -8.21 -18.78
CA ALA A 174 1.42 -7.40 -17.67
C ALA A 174 0.38 -7.28 -16.53
N SER A 175 -0.90 -7.13 -16.88
CA SER A 175 -2.00 -7.11 -15.91
C SER A 175 -2.20 -8.43 -15.15
N ASN A 176 -1.74 -9.57 -15.70
CA ASN A 176 -1.74 -10.85 -14.98
C ASN A 176 -0.60 -10.92 -13.95
N VAL A 177 0.50 -10.18 -14.17
CA VAL A 177 1.60 -10.05 -13.20
C VAL A 177 1.19 -9.07 -12.11
N SER A 178 0.68 -7.90 -12.48
CA SER A 178 0.15 -6.89 -11.57
C SER A 178 -1.01 -6.16 -12.25
N PRO A 179 -2.25 -6.30 -11.72
CA PRO A 179 -3.42 -5.63 -12.28
C PRO A 179 -3.28 -4.10 -12.37
N GLN A 180 -2.46 -3.50 -11.50
CA GLN A 180 -2.19 -2.06 -11.48
C GLN A 180 -1.55 -1.53 -12.77
N CYS A 181 -0.81 -2.37 -13.49
CA CYS A 181 -0.17 -2.00 -14.76
C CYS A 181 -1.17 -1.39 -15.75
N GLN A 182 -2.40 -1.91 -15.79
CA GLN A 182 -3.44 -1.43 -16.69
C GLN A 182 -3.85 0.02 -16.43
N ALA A 183 -3.60 0.51 -15.21
CA ALA A 183 -3.95 1.84 -14.76
C ALA A 183 -2.74 2.76 -14.58
N VAL A 184 -1.57 2.43 -15.13
CA VAL A 184 -0.42 3.34 -15.16
C VAL A 184 -0.52 4.21 -16.42
N ARG A 185 -0.61 5.54 -16.24
CA ARG A 185 -0.64 6.52 -17.34
C ARG A 185 0.27 7.70 -17.04
N PHE A 186 1.04 8.12 -18.04
CA PHE A 186 1.95 9.26 -18.00
C PHE A 186 1.91 10.13 -19.27
N GLY A 187 1.15 9.74 -20.29
CA GLY A 187 1.04 10.47 -21.56
C GLY A 187 0.41 11.87 -21.44
N ARG A 188 0.88 12.81 -22.27
CA ARG A 188 0.42 14.20 -22.31
C ARG A 188 -1.07 14.34 -22.63
N ASP A 189 -1.57 13.60 -23.62
CA ASP A 189 -2.98 13.65 -24.02
C ASP A 189 -3.91 13.24 -22.89
N PHE A 190 -3.50 12.20 -22.14
CA PHE A 190 -4.25 11.76 -20.96
C PHE A 190 -4.22 12.85 -19.87
N TYR A 191 -3.07 13.45 -19.60
CA TYR A 191 -2.95 14.58 -18.67
C TYR A 191 -3.86 15.75 -19.05
N ASP A 192 -3.87 16.17 -20.32
CA ASP A 192 -4.72 17.28 -20.77
C ASP A 192 -6.21 16.93 -20.63
N ALA A 193 -6.61 15.69 -20.91
CA ALA A 193 -7.98 15.21 -20.71
C ALA A 193 -8.41 15.27 -19.24
N LEU A 194 -7.50 14.99 -18.29
CA LEU A 194 -7.80 15.14 -16.86
C LEU A 194 -8.10 16.59 -16.47
N GLY A 195 -7.45 17.57 -17.11
CA GLY A 195 -7.66 19.00 -16.84
C GLY A 195 -8.92 19.57 -17.49
N ALA A 196 -9.33 19.03 -18.64
CA ALA A 196 -10.54 19.44 -19.36
C ALA A 196 -11.83 18.79 -18.83
N ALA A 197 -11.69 17.79 -17.97
CA ALA A 197 -12.80 17.01 -17.43
C ALA A 197 -13.74 17.84 -16.55
N THR A 198 -15.04 17.64 -16.73
CA THR A 198 -16.11 18.28 -15.96
C THR A 198 -16.47 17.49 -14.69
N ASP A 199 -17.11 18.19 -13.75
CA ASP A 199 -17.51 17.67 -12.43
C ASP A 199 -18.88 16.96 -12.44
N ASP A 200 -19.51 16.83 -13.61
CA ASP A 200 -20.79 16.12 -13.82
C ASP A 200 -20.73 14.63 -13.46
N ARG A 201 -19.53 14.06 -13.43
CA ARG A 201 -19.26 12.67 -13.07
C ARG A 201 -19.03 12.46 -11.57
N VAL A 202 -18.94 13.54 -10.79
CA VAL A 202 -18.70 13.44 -9.34
C VAL A 202 -20.00 13.01 -8.65
N PRO A 203 -19.98 11.94 -7.83
CA PRO A 203 -21.15 11.50 -7.09
C PRO A 203 -21.71 12.62 -6.20
N GLU A 204 -23.04 12.73 -6.15
CA GLU A 204 -23.73 13.74 -5.35
C GLU A 204 -23.48 13.52 -3.86
N ARG A 205 -23.05 14.59 -3.18
CA ARG A 205 -22.79 14.60 -1.75
C ARG A 205 -23.94 15.28 -1.00
N ALA A 206 -24.57 14.55 -0.08
CA ALA A 206 -25.56 15.09 0.84
C ALA A 206 -24.94 15.37 2.21
N GLN A 207 -25.34 16.47 2.87
CA GLN A 207 -24.95 16.72 4.25
C GLN A 207 -25.95 16.06 5.19
N LEU A 208 -25.48 15.10 5.98
CA LEU A 208 -26.30 14.38 6.95
C LEU A 208 -26.38 15.14 8.28
N MET A 209 -25.26 15.72 8.73
CA MET A 209 -25.22 16.48 9.97
C MET A 209 -24.12 17.54 9.99
N SER A 210 -24.31 18.52 10.87
CA SER A 210 -23.27 19.45 11.31
C SER A 210 -23.49 19.79 12.77
N THR A 211 -22.47 19.55 13.61
CA THR A 211 -22.35 20.19 14.92
C THR A 211 -21.37 21.37 14.85
N GLY A 212 -20.76 21.59 13.69
CA GLY A 212 -19.63 22.51 13.57
C GLY A 212 -20.01 23.98 13.61
N SER A 213 -19.27 24.71 14.44
CA SER A 213 -19.34 26.17 14.59
C SER A 213 -17.95 26.71 14.93
N GLY A 214 -17.72 28.00 14.65
CA GLY A 214 -16.47 28.70 15.01
C GLY A 214 -15.39 28.73 13.94
N ASP A 215 -14.25 29.33 14.28
CA ASP A 215 -13.09 29.46 13.40
C ASP A 215 -12.29 28.16 13.36
N VAL A 216 -12.41 27.42 12.26
CA VAL A 216 -11.75 26.13 12.04
C VAL A 216 -10.28 26.35 11.66
N ARG A 217 -9.36 25.79 12.44
CA ARG A 217 -7.91 25.83 12.19
C ARG A 217 -7.53 24.99 10.97
N TYR A 218 -7.98 23.73 10.97
CA TYR A 218 -7.80 22.76 9.89
C TYR A 218 -8.87 21.68 9.96
N VAL A 219 -9.01 20.90 8.88
CA VAL A 219 -9.97 19.80 8.78
C VAL A 219 -9.25 18.46 8.81
N VAL A 220 -9.67 17.57 9.71
CA VAL A 220 -9.35 16.16 9.62
C VAL A 220 -10.45 15.50 8.81
N TYR A 221 -10.07 14.83 7.72
CA TYR A 221 -10.99 14.25 6.77
C TYR A 221 -10.85 12.73 6.75
N VAL A 222 -11.98 12.03 6.85
CA VAL A 222 -12.04 10.57 6.74
C VAL A 222 -13.16 10.21 5.78
N GLY A 223 -12.83 9.48 4.72
CA GLY A 223 -13.79 8.93 3.77
C GLY A 223 -13.79 7.40 3.83
N CYS A 224 -14.95 6.76 4.04
CA CYS A 224 -15.06 5.30 4.04
C CYS A 224 -16.52 4.83 3.88
N THR A 225 -16.72 3.52 3.74
CA THR A 225 -18.08 2.93 3.78
C THR A 225 -18.65 2.94 5.18
N ALA A 226 -19.98 2.93 5.27
CA ALA A 226 -20.70 2.79 6.54
C ALA A 226 -20.26 1.54 7.34
N ASP A 227 -20.09 0.39 6.69
CA ASP A 227 -19.61 -0.84 7.33
C ASP A 227 -18.20 -0.71 7.92
N TYR A 228 -17.28 -0.09 7.16
CA TYR A 228 -15.91 0.10 7.62
C TYR A 228 -15.83 1.10 8.78
N PHE A 229 -16.64 2.16 8.73
CA PHE A 229 -16.82 3.07 9.85
C PHE A 229 -17.45 2.36 11.07
N CYS A 230 -18.44 1.48 10.89
CA CYS A 230 -19.00 0.69 11.99
C CYS A 230 -17.94 -0.18 12.69
N LYS A 231 -16.92 -0.62 11.96
CA LYS A 231 -15.83 -1.44 12.50
C LYS A 231 -14.78 -0.62 13.25
N TYR A 232 -14.37 0.55 12.74
CA TYR A 232 -13.22 1.30 13.27
C TYR A 232 -13.54 2.69 13.82
N GLY A 233 -14.67 3.27 13.43
CA GLY A 233 -15.04 4.66 13.72
C GLY A 233 -15.10 5.02 15.20
N ARG A 234 -15.45 4.07 16.08
CA ARG A 234 -15.39 4.28 17.55
C ARG A 234 -13.97 4.55 18.02
N VAL A 235 -13.03 3.71 17.60
CA VAL A 235 -11.63 3.77 18.01
C VAL A 235 -10.99 5.04 17.44
N PHE A 236 -11.25 5.32 16.16
CA PHE A 236 -10.79 6.54 15.52
C PHE A 236 -11.29 7.79 16.24
N THR A 237 -12.61 7.96 16.40
CA THR A 237 -13.19 9.19 16.97
C THR A 237 -12.78 9.41 18.42
N LYS A 238 -12.70 8.36 19.24
CA LYS A 238 -12.23 8.46 20.62
C LYS A 238 -10.74 8.82 20.70
N SER A 239 -9.89 8.18 19.91
CA SER A 239 -8.45 8.47 19.89
C SER A 239 -8.17 9.88 19.35
N TYR A 240 -8.89 10.30 18.30
CA TYR A 240 -8.89 11.67 17.77
C TYR A 240 -9.29 12.68 18.84
N ALA A 241 -10.44 12.49 19.51
CA ALA A 241 -10.94 13.42 20.52
C ALA A 241 -10.04 13.50 21.76
N ALA A 242 -9.35 12.40 22.11
CA ALA A 242 -8.44 12.37 23.25
C ALA A 242 -7.11 13.10 22.99
N ASN A 243 -6.67 13.19 21.73
CA ASN A 243 -5.32 13.62 21.39
C ASN A 243 -5.25 14.86 20.48
N SER A 244 -6.37 15.30 19.90
CA SER A 244 -6.39 16.48 19.02
C SER A 244 -6.73 17.75 19.79
N ALA A 245 -6.04 18.84 19.44
CA ALA A 245 -6.30 20.15 20.00
C ALA A 245 -7.72 20.64 19.64
N SER A 246 -8.24 21.58 20.44
CA SER A 246 -9.48 22.29 20.13
C SER A 246 -9.32 23.19 18.88
N GLY A 247 -10.44 23.50 18.22
CA GLY A 247 -10.47 24.38 17.04
C GLY A 247 -10.32 23.66 15.70
N ASN A 248 -10.21 22.34 15.68
CA ASN A 248 -10.16 21.54 14.46
C ASN A 248 -11.58 21.04 14.11
N LEU A 249 -11.83 20.77 12.82
CA LEU A 249 -13.07 20.15 12.36
C LEU A 249 -12.80 18.70 11.94
N LEU A 250 -13.59 17.74 12.43
CA LEU A 250 -13.64 16.40 11.86
C LEU A 250 -14.73 16.36 10.79
N HIS A 251 -14.35 16.05 9.55
CA HIS A 251 -15.27 15.77 8.47
C HIS A 251 -15.28 14.27 8.17
N LEU A 252 -16.41 13.63 8.37
CA LEU A 252 -16.64 12.24 7.96
C LEU A 252 -17.44 12.22 6.66
N HIS A 253 -16.93 11.56 5.64
CA HIS A 253 -17.66 11.28 4.41
C HIS A 253 -17.97 9.79 4.33
N ILE A 254 -19.25 9.46 4.31
CA ILE A 254 -19.72 8.08 4.49
C ILE A 254 -20.43 7.60 3.23
N VAL A 255 -19.85 6.59 2.59
CA VAL A 255 -20.41 5.93 1.42
C VAL A 255 -21.42 4.88 1.84
N ASP A 256 -22.57 4.87 1.18
CA ASP A 256 -23.67 3.92 1.39
C ASP A 256 -24.16 3.84 2.86
N PRO A 257 -24.62 4.95 3.46
CA PRO A 257 -25.10 4.96 4.85
C PRO A 257 -26.31 4.05 5.06
N HIS A 258 -26.38 3.45 6.26
CA HIS A 258 -27.47 2.60 6.74
C HIS A 258 -27.73 2.81 8.24
N GLU A 259 -28.78 2.19 8.78
CA GLU A 259 -29.26 2.40 10.16
C GLU A 259 -28.19 2.17 11.23
N ARG A 260 -27.43 1.07 11.15
CA ARG A 260 -26.34 0.80 12.12
C ARG A 260 -25.28 1.90 12.19
N PHE A 261 -25.03 2.59 11.07
CA PHE A 261 -24.12 3.74 11.06
C PHE A 261 -24.75 4.94 11.75
N ALA A 262 -26.03 5.22 11.52
CA ALA A 262 -26.76 6.30 12.19
C ALA A 262 -26.82 6.10 13.72
N ASP A 263 -27.08 4.88 14.17
CA ASP A 263 -27.06 4.52 15.60
C ASP A 263 -25.68 4.76 16.22
N LEU A 264 -24.63 4.32 15.52
CA LEU A 264 -23.26 4.51 15.96
C LEU A 264 -22.89 6.00 16.04
N LEU A 265 -23.27 6.78 15.02
CA LEU A 265 -23.03 8.22 14.97
C LEU A 265 -23.73 8.95 16.12
N SER A 266 -24.98 8.57 16.42
CA SER A 266 -25.73 9.07 17.57
C SER A 266 -25.01 8.77 18.88
N ASP A 267 -24.54 7.54 19.08
CA ASP A 267 -23.79 7.18 20.30
C ASP A 267 -22.43 7.88 20.39
N ILE A 268 -21.70 8.07 19.29
CA ILE A 268 -20.45 8.83 19.26
C ILE A 268 -20.69 10.28 19.66
N THR A 269 -21.66 10.95 19.04
CA THR A 269 -21.96 12.36 19.34
C THR A 269 -22.52 12.56 20.73
N GLY A 270 -23.30 11.61 21.27
CA GLY A 270 -23.76 11.62 22.66
C GLY A 270 -22.63 11.46 23.68
N ARG A 271 -21.58 10.69 23.36
CA ARG A 271 -20.42 10.47 24.25
C ARG A 271 -19.32 11.52 24.10
N LEU A 272 -19.23 12.18 22.95
CA LEU A 272 -18.21 13.17 22.63
C LEU A 272 -18.87 14.50 22.23
N PRO A 273 -19.56 15.19 23.15
CA PRO A 273 -20.35 16.39 22.82
C PRO A 273 -19.50 17.59 22.40
N SER A 274 -18.19 17.59 22.70
CA SER A 274 -17.24 18.63 22.27
C SER A 274 -16.66 18.38 20.87
N LEU A 275 -17.02 17.27 20.22
CA LEU A 275 -16.52 16.93 18.90
C LEU A 275 -17.13 17.85 17.85
N ASN A 276 -16.30 18.71 17.26
CA ASN A 276 -16.65 19.54 16.11
C ASN A 276 -16.71 18.64 14.87
N LEU A 277 -17.93 18.29 14.43
CA LEU A 277 -18.17 17.22 13.48
C LEU A 277 -19.10 17.67 12.35
N VAL A 278 -18.70 17.35 11.11
CA VAL A 278 -19.56 17.37 9.93
C VAL A 278 -19.60 15.97 9.36
N VAL A 279 -20.81 15.51 8.98
CA VAL A 279 -20.98 14.25 8.26
C VAL A 279 -21.65 14.52 6.93
N THR A 280 -21.00 14.08 5.86
CA THR A 280 -21.59 14.01 4.54
C THR A 280 -21.69 12.56 4.09
N THR A 281 -22.55 12.31 3.13
CA THR A 281 -22.81 10.98 2.60
C THR A 281 -22.90 11.00 1.09
N GLU A 282 -22.60 9.87 0.48
CA GLU A 282 -22.91 9.58 -0.92
C GLU A 282 -23.50 8.17 -1.06
N ARG A 283 -24.13 7.90 -2.20
CA ARG A 283 -24.44 6.53 -2.63
C ARG A 283 -23.44 6.16 -3.70
N ALA A 284 -22.83 4.99 -3.57
CA ALA A 284 -21.86 4.55 -4.55
C ALA A 284 -22.55 4.34 -5.91
N PRO A 285 -22.03 4.89 -7.01
CA PRO A 285 -22.60 4.73 -8.35
C PRO A 285 -22.29 3.33 -8.95
N ILE A 286 -22.19 2.29 -8.12
CA ILE A 286 -21.83 0.93 -8.50
C ILE A 286 -22.60 -0.09 -7.67
N ASP A 287 -23.14 -1.12 -8.32
CA ASP A 287 -23.74 -2.27 -7.63
C ASP A 287 -22.63 -3.21 -7.15
N ALA A 288 -22.33 -3.15 -5.86
CA ALA A 288 -21.30 -3.97 -5.23
C ALA A 288 -21.60 -5.48 -5.27
N ALA A 289 -22.86 -5.89 -5.43
CA ALA A 289 -23.20 -7.31 -5.59
C ALA A 289 -22.86 -7.81 -6.99
N ALA A 290 -23.04 -6.97 -8.01
CA ALA A 290 -22.72 -7.30 -9.40
C ALA A 290 -21.23 -7.14 -9.73
N ASP A 291 -20.54 -6.17 -9.11
CA ASP A 291 -19.12 -5.88 -9.36
C ASP A 291 -18.34 -5.60 -8.05
N PRO A 292 -18.09 -6.65 -7.24
CA PRO A 292 -17.50 -6.49 -5.92
C PRO A 292 -16.04 -6.01 -5.96
N ALA A 293 -15.32 -6.25 -7.05
CA ALA A 293 -13.92 -5.86 -7.18
C ALA A 293 -13.79 -4.35 -7.42
N ASN A 294 -14.50 -3.80 -8.41
CA ASN A 294 -14.47 -2.36 -8.67
C ASN A 294 -15.16 -1.59 -7.54
N ALA A 295 -16.22 -2.12 -6.92
CA ALA A 295 -16.86 -1.47 -5.77
C ALA A 295 -15.88 -1.31 -4.60
N ARG A 296 -15.10 -2.36 -4.29
CA ARG A 296 -14.07 -2.27 -3.25
C ARG A 296 -13.03 -1.19 -3.54
N THR A 297 -12.55 -1.10 -4.77
CA THR A 297 -11.59 -0.06 -5.16
C THR A 297 -12.23 1.33 -5.12
N TYR A 298 -13.45 1.48 -5.61
CA TYR A 298 -14.21 2.74 -5.53
C TYR A 298 -14.32 3.22 -4.09
N TYR A 299 -14.66 2.34 -3.15
CA TYR A 299 -14.77 2.68 -1.73
C TYR A 299 -13.46 3.23 -1.13
N ALA A 300 -12.31 2.70 -1.54
CA ALA A 300 -11.00 3.24 -1.13
C ALA A 300 -10.72 4.62 -1.76
N CYS A 301 -11.19 4.81 -2.99
CA CYS A 301 -10.99 6.03 -3.77
C CYS A 301 -11.95 7.18 -3.41
N ALA A 302 -13.13 6.89 -2.84
CA ALA A 302 -14.19 7.86 -2.58
C ALA A 302 -13.70 9.11 -1.81
N ARG A 303 -12.75 8.92 -0.88
CA ARG A 303 -12.14 10.04 -0.16
C ARG A 303 -11.49 11.06 -1.12
N PHE A 304 -10.76 10.59 -2.13
CA PHE A 304 -10.03 11.46 -3.06
C PHE A 304 -10.95 12.06 -4.13
N ILE A 305 -12.06 11.39 -4.44
CA ILE A 305 -13.10 11.94 -5.31
C ILE A 305 -13.71 13.20 -4.68
N GLN A 306 -13.94 13.21 -3.37
CA GLN A 306 -14.60 14.31 -2.67
C GLN A 306 -13.62 15.37 -2.12
N LEU A 307 -12.35 15.01 -1.93
CA LEU A 307 -11.36 15.86 -1.23
C LEU A 307 -11.15 17.23 -1.88
N ALA A 308 -11.15 17.32 -3.22
CA ALA A 308 -10.97 18.59 -3.93
C ALA A 308 -12.08 19.61 -3.60
N ASP A 309 -13.34 19.16 -3.59
CA ASP A 309 -14.49 20.04 -3.31
C ASP A 309 -14.52 20.45 -1.85
N LEU A 310 -14.13 19.55 -0.94
CA LEU A 310 -14.03 19.85 0.48
C LEU A 310 -12.92 20.86 0.75
N LEU A 311 -11.76 20.73 0.11
CA LEU A 311 -10.68 21.71 0.21
C LEU A 311 -11.13 23.09 -0.29
N ALA A 312 -11.82 23.14 -1.43
CA ALA A 312 -12.37 24.37 -1.99
C ALA A 312 -13.47 25.00 -1.11
N HIS A 313 -14.28 24.17 -0.46
CA HIS A 313 -15.33 24.59 0.46
C HIS A 313 -14.76 25.19 1.75
N TYR A 314 -13.89 24.43 2.44
CA TYR A 314 -13.37 24.85 3.74
C TYR A 314 -12.31 25.95 3.62
N ARG A 315 -11.49 25.92 2.56
CA ARG A 315 -10.34 26.83 2.38
C ARG A 315 -9.41 26.85 3.60
N ARG A 316 -9.25 25.68 4.22
CA ARG A 316 -8.37 25.42 5.37
C ARG A 316 -7.45 24.24 5.04
N PRO A 317 -6.29 24.12 5.71
CA PRO A 317 -5.46 22.92 5.60
C PRO A 317 -6.29 21.67 5.92
N MET A 318 -6.03 20.57 5.23
CA MET A 318 -6.72 19.30 5.44
C MET A 318 -5.73 18.16 5.67
N LEU A 319 -6.05 17.27 6.60
CA LEU A 319 -5.37 15.97 6.77
C LEU A 319 -6.38 14.86 6.49
N SER A 320 -6.19 14.13 5.40
CA SER A 320 -6.98 12.94 5.07
C SER A 320 -6.37 11.69 5.73
N PHE A 321 -7.21 10.88 6.37
CA PHE A 321 -6.83 9.61 7.01
C PHE A 321 -7.71 8.44 6.58
N ASP A 322 -7.18 7.23 6.64
CA ASP A 322 -8.02 6.03 6.73
C ASP A 322 -8.71 5.96 8.10
N VAL A 323 -9.93 5.42 8.15
CA VAL A 323 -10.71 5.31 9.40
C VAL A 323 -10.13 4.30 10.39
N ASP A 324 -9.25 3.41 9.95
CA ASP A 324 -8.55 2.46 10.81
C ASP A 324 -7.29 3.07 11.46
N ALA A 325 -7.10 4.38 11.34
CA ALA A 325 -6.14 5.15 12.13
C ALA A 325 -6.52 5.20 13.63
N VAL A 326 -5.50 5.20 14.47
CA VAL A 326 -5.53 5.58 15.88
C VAL A 326 -4.65 6.79 16.03
N VAL A 327 -5.21 7.87 16.58
CA VAL A 327 -4.44 9.09 16.89
C VAL A 327 -3.79 8.92 18.26
N GLU A 328 -2.45 8.91 18.31
CA GLU A 328 -1.67 8.70 19.54
C GLU A 328 -1.07 10.00 20.09
N ALA A 329 -0.95 11.04 19.26
CA ALA A 329 -0.42 12.35 19.64
C ALA A 329 -1.07 13.49 18.82
N PRO A 330 -0.86 14.76 19.18
CA PRO A 330 -1.42 15.90 18.45
C PRO A 330 -1.03 15.89 16.96
N LEU A 331 -2.05 15.97 16.10
CA LEU A 331 -1.89 15.97 14.64
C LEU A 331 -1.26 17.28 14.11
N ASP A 332 -1.18 18.31 14.95
CA ASP A 332 -0.49 19.57 14.65
C ASP A 332 0.95 19.35 14.15
N ARG A 333 1.63 18.29 14.62
CA ARG A 333 2.97 17.93 14.15
C ARG A 333 3.03 17.62 12.66
N ILE A 334 2.01 16.96 12.11
CA ILE A 334 1.93 16.71 10.66
C ILE A 334 1.69 18.03 9.93
N LEU A 335 0.83 18.90 10.47
CA LEU A 335 0.55 20.20 9.85
C LEU A 335 1.76 21.11 9.82
N GLU A 336 2.48 21.20 10.93
CA GLU A 336 3.73 21.97 11.05
C GLU A 336 4.76 21.50 10.01
N HIS A 337 4.86 20.20 9.78
CA HIS A 337 5.75 19.62 8.76
C HIS A 337 5.39 20.00 7.33
N ILE A 338 4.10 20.18 7.02
CA ILE A 338 3.63 20.52 5.67
C ILE A 338 3.48 22.04 5.44
N VAL A 339 3.80 22.88 6.42
CA VAL A 339 3.78 24.34 6.24
C VAL A 339 4.72 24.73 5.09
N GLY A 340 4.28 25.64 4.24
CA GLY A 340 5.05 26.11 3.08
C GLY A 340 5.05 25.16 1.88
N HIS A 341 4.36 24.02 1.97
CA HIS A 341 4.19 23.05 0.88
C HIS A 341 2.73 22.98 0.45
N ASP A 342 2.44 22.46 -0.74
CA ASP A 342 1.07 22.23 -1.21
C ASP A 342 0.51 20.92 -0.66
N LEU A 343 1.37 19.90 -0.52
CA LEU A 343 1.02 18.54 -0.14
C LEU A 343 1.95 18.00 0.94
N GLY A 344 1.40 17.12 1.79
CA GLY A 344 2.13 16.22 2.66
C GLY A 344 1.83 14.77 2.28
N LEU A 345 2.84 14.02 1.84
CA LEU A 345 2.67 12.65 1.36
C LEU A 345 3.62 11.68 2.06
N VAL A 346 3.26 10.41 2.14
CA VAL A 346 4.12 9.35 2.68
C VAL A 346 4.73 8.55 1.54
N LEU A 347 6.06 8.49 1.51
CA LEU A 347 6.82 7.61 0.63
C LEU A 347 7.07 6.28 1.34
N ARG A 348 6.88 5.16 0.64
CA ARG A 348 7.23 3.82 1.15
C ARG A 348 8.51 3.35 0.52
N GLU A 349 9.51 3.13 1.38
CA GLU A 349 10.74 2.46 1.02
C GLU A 349 10.66 0.94 1.29
N PRO A 350 11.27 0.11 0.44
CA PRO A 350 11.90 0.47 -0.85
C PRO A 350 10.89 0.84 -1.94
N ILE A 351 11.32 1.71 -2.86
CA ILE A 351 10.59 2.06 -4.09
C ILE A 351 10.76 0.92 -5.09
N ASP A 352 9.71 0.13 -5.27
CA ASP A 352 9.71 -1.06 -6.13
C ASP A 352 8.63 -1.04 -7.20
N SER A 353 7.67 -0.10 -7.14
CA SER A 353 6.56 0.00 -8.09
C SER A 353 5.72 1.28 -7.91
N PRO A 354 5.24 1.91 -9.01
CA PRO A 354 4.47 3.16 -8.97
C PRO A 354 3.24 3.17 -8.04
N TRP A 355 2.55 2.04 -7.91
CA TRP A 355 1.30 1.94 -7.14
C TRP A 355 1.51 1.75 -5.63
N TRP A 356 2.74 1.51 -5.17
CA TRP A 356 3.06 1.37 -3.74
C TRP A 356 4.07 2.40 -3.24
N ASP A 357 4.60 3.26 -4.11
CA ASP A 357 5.59 4.28 -3.72
C ASP A 357 4.97 5.34 -2.81
N ILE A 358 3.76 5.82 -3.14
CA ILE A 358 3.01 6.73 -2.28
C ILE A 358 1.97 5.93 -1.51
N ILE A 359 2.04 5.96 -0.18
CA ILE A 359 1.02 5.37 0.68
C ILE A 359 0.11 6.48 1.16
N CYS A 360 -1.18 6.35 0.85
CA CYS A 360 -2.14 7.43 1.03
C CYS A 360 -2.90 7.35 2.37
N TYR A 361 -2.41 6.56 3.32
CA TYR A 361 -2.97 6.48 4.68
C TYR A 361 -3.00 7.85 5.38
N ILE A 362 -2.00 8.70 5.14
CA ILE A 362 -2.01 10.12 5.52
C ILE A 362 -1.77 10.95 4.26
N VAL A 363 -2.67 11.89 3.98
CA VAL A 363 -2.48 12.91 2.94
C VAL A 363 -2.78 14.28 3.52
N GLY A 364 -1.76 15.12 3.63
CA GLY A 364 -1.88 16.53 3.97
C GLY A 364 -2.06 17.38 2.72
N VAL A 365 -2.96 18.37 2.76
CA VAL A 365 -3.17 19.28 1.63
C VAL A 365 -3.40 20.70 2.14
N GLN A 366 -2.68 21.66 1.57
CA GLN A 366 -2.91 23.09 1.79
C GLN A 366 -3.91 23.65 0.76
N PRO A 367 -4.73 24.65 1.10
CA PRO A 367 -5.73 25.23 0.21
C PRO A 367 -5.10 26.20 -0.81
N THR A 368 -4.08 25.74 -1.53
CA THR A 368 -3.40 26.48 -2.59
C THR A 368 -4.04 26.17 -3.96
N PRO A 369 -3.89 27.06 -4.96
CA PRO A 369 -4.34 26.76 -6.32
C PRO A 369 -3.73 25.49 -6.90
N VAL A 370 -2.44 25.23 -6.63
CA VAL A 370 -1.72 24.05 -7.14
C VAL A 370 -2.18 22.78 -6.44
N GLY A 371 -2.34 22.79 -5.11
CA GLY A 371 -2.87 21.66 -4.35
C GLY A 371 -4.31 21.29 -4.77
N LEU A 372 -5.15 22.30 -5.01
CA LEU A 372 -6.51 22.09 -5.50
C LEU A 372 -6.52 21.47 -6.91
N GLU A 373 -5.68 21.97 -7.82
CA GLU A 373 -5.56 21.42 -9.18
C GLU A 373 -5.05 19.98 -9.18
N PHE A 374 -4.05 19.67 -8.34
CA PHE A 374 -3.58 18.31 -8.13
C PHE A 374 -4.72 17.37 -7.71
N LEU A 375 -5.51 17.75 -6.71
CA LEU A 375 -6.62 16.91 -6.24
C LEU A 375 -7.73 16.74 -7.28
N ARG A 376 -8.03 17.77 -8.08
CA ARG A 376 -8.99 17.66 -9.19
C ARG A 376 -8.53 16.64 -10.22
N ARG A 377 -7.24 16.66 -10.56
CA ARG A 377 -6.65 15.69 -11.49
C ARG A 377 -6.64 14.27 -10.92
N VAL A 378 -6.33 14.11 -9.63
CA VAL A 378 -6.43 12.83 -8.92
C VAL A 378 -7.85 12.27 -8.98
N ARG A 379 -8.85 13.11 -8.65
CA ARG A 379 -10.27 12.77 -8.81
C ARG A 379 -10.59 12.33 -10.23
N ASN A 380 -10.21 13.13 -11.22
CA ASN A 380 -10.53 12.85 -12.62
C ASN A 380 -9.82 11.60 -13.15
N TYR A 381 -8.63 11.29 -12.63
CA TYR A 381 -7.90 10.04 -12.90
C TYR A 381 -8.70 8.83 -12.41
N ILE A 382 -9.15 8.87 -11.16
CA ILE A 382 -9.96 7.82 -10.54
C ILE A 382 -11.26 7.63 -11.34
N LEU A 383 -11.96 8.72 -11.63
CA LEU A 383 -13.24 8.68 -12.35
C LEU A 383 -13.08 8.14 -13.77
N TYR A 384 -11.99 8.46 -14.48
CA TYR A 384 -11.70 7.86 -15.78
C TYR A 384 -11.68 6.33 -15.71
N PHE A 385 -10.95 5.74 -14.75
CA PHE A 385 -10.88 4.28 -14.61
C PHE A 385 -12.16 3.66 -14.07
N PHE A 386 -12.93 4.40 -13.26
CA PHE A 386 -14.26 4.01 -12.82
C PHE A 386 -15.22 3.86 -14.01
N GLU A 387 -15.26 4.83 -14.93
CA GLU A 387 -16.13 4.80 -16.12
C GLU A 387 -15.82 3.62 -17.05
N GLN A 388 -14.56 3.23 -17.13
CA GLN A 388 -14.11 2.06 -17.90
C GLN A 388 -14.35 0.73 -17.17
N ARG A 389 -14.81 0.74 -15.91
CA ARG A 389 -14.88 -0.43 -15.01
C ARG A 389 -13.54 -1.17 -14.88
N GLN A 390 -12.45 -0.42 -14.87
CA GLN A 390 -11.08 -0.92 -14.78
C GLN A 390 -10.38 -0.33 -13.56
N MET A 391 -10.87 -0.65 -12.36
CA MET A 391 -10.32 -0.11 -11.11
C MET A 391 -9.46 -1.14 -10.38
N PRO A 392 -8.16 -1.29 -10.74
CA PRO A 392 -7.30 -2.19 -9.99
C PRO A 392 -7.15 -1.71 -8.55
N TRP A 393 -6.99 -2.64 -7.62
CA TRP A 393 -6.73 -2.31 -6.23
C TRP A 393 -5.51 -1.37 -6.09
N ALA A 394 -5.58 -0.42 -5.14
CA ALA A 394 -4.62 0.67 -4.93
C ALA A 394 -4.65 1.79 -6.00
N LEU A 395 -5.76 1.93 -6.74
CA LEU A 395 -5.94 3.04 -7.69
C LEU A 395 -5.86 4.42 -7.02
N ASP A 396 -6.30 4.54 -5.77
CA ASP A 396 -6.18 5.76 -4.96
C ASP A 396 -4.71 6.17 -4.79
N GLN A 397 -3.84 5.25 -4.39
CA GLN A 397 -2.40 5.49 -4.28
C GLN A 397 -1.75 5.76 -5.64
N LEU A 398 -2.06 4.93 -6.64
CA LEU A 398 -1.50 5.04 -7.98
C LEU A 398 -1.85 6.38 -8.64
N SER A 399 -3.08 6.86 -8.45
CA SER A 399 -3.53 8.14 -9.00
C SER A 399 -2.73 9.32 -8.45
N LEU A 400 -2.42 9.33 -7.13
CA LEU A 400 -1.53 10.33 -6.53
C LEU A 400 -0.15 10.31 -7.17
N TYR A 401 0.42 9.13 -7.37
CA TYR A 401 1.74 8.96 -8.00
C TYR A 401 1.72 9.48 -9.44
N CYS A 402 0.84 8.94 -10.28
CA CYS A 402 0.81 9.26 -11.71
C CYS A 402 0.52 10.75 -11.95
N VAL A 403 -0.45 11.34 -11.23
CA VAL A 403 -0.76 12.76 -11.35
C VAL A 403 0.42 13.62 -10.89
N LEU A 404 1.08 13.28 -9.78
CA LEU A 404 2.24 14.03 -9.29
C LEU A 404 3.37 14.02 -10.33
N LYS A 405 3.66 12.85 -10.92
CA LYS A 405 4.69 12.74 -11.95
C LYS A 405 4.31 13.47 -13.24
N MET A 406 3.07 13.37 -13.70
CA MET A 406 2.61 14.10 -14.90
C MET A 406 2.64 15.62 -14.69
N MET A 407 2.18 16.13 -13.55
CA MET A 407 2.26 17.56 -13.24
C MET A 407 3.71 18.05 -13.25
N GLY A 408 4.65 17.29 -12.68
CA GLY A 408 6.08 17.65 -12.71
C GLY A 408 6.70 17.70 -14.10
N ARG A 409 6.05 17.11 -15.11
CA ARG A 409 6.55 17.10 -16.50
C ARG A 409 5.87 18.11 -17.40
N PHE A 410 4.57 18.31 -17.21
CA PHE A 410 3.72 19.05 -18.15
C PHE A 410 3.18 20.37 -17.58
N ASP A 411 3.38 20.63 -16.28
CA ASP A 411 2.83 21.79 -15.60
C ASP A 411 3.70 22.18 -14.38
N THR A 412 3.15 23.01 -13.48
CA THR A 412 3.76 23.33 -12.19
C THR A 412 3.41 22.23 -11.18
N PRO A 413 4.38 21.41 -10.74
CA PRO A 413 4.11 20.40 -9.72
C PRO A 413 3.78 21.05 -8.37
N PRO A 414 2.94 20.40 -7.54
CA PRO A 414 2.80 20.80 -6.15
C PRO A 414 4.13 20.63 -5.40
N ALA A 415 4.45 21.57 -4.52
CA ALA A 415 5.51 21.40 -3.53
C ALA A 415 5.08 20.31 -2.55
N VAL A 416 5.86 19.23 -2.45
CA VAL A 416 5.56 18.07 -1.59
C VAL A 416 6.51 18.04 -0.39
N ALA A 417 5.95 18.03 0.81
CA ALA A 417 6.65 17.61 2.01
C ALA A 417 6.48 16.09 2.19
N TRP A 418 7.55 15.32 2.08
CA TRP A 418 7.53 13.90 2.42
C TRP A 418 7.48 13.77 3.94
N ILE A 419 6.43 13.12 4.46
CA ILE A 419 6.20 12.94 5.89
C ILE A 419 7.03 11.75 6.37
N PRO A 420 8.07 11.94 7.18
CA PRO A 420 8.95 10.85 7.59
C PRO A 420 8.31 10.02 8.73
N ARG A 421 8.83 8.82 8.99
CA ARG A 421 8.21 7.86 9.93
C ARG A 421 8.02 8.42 11.34
N GLU A 422 8.95 9.25 11.81
CA GLU A 422 8.90 9.92 13.11
C GLU A 422 7.75 10.92 13.23
N VAL A 423 7.37 11.57 12.12
CA VAL A 423 6.19 12.46 12.07
C VAL A 423 4.92 11.64 11.92
N GLN A 424 4.96 10.55 11.15
CA GLN A 424 3.83 9.61 11.03
C GLN A 424 3.47 8.94 12.35
N ALA A 425 4.43 8.73 13.26
CA ALA A 425 4.24 8.05 14.55
C ALA A 425 3.26 8.75 15.51
N VAL A 426 2.70 9.91 15.15
CA VAL A 426 1.54 10.50 15.86
C VAL A 426 0.24 9.74 15.60
N THR A 427 0.21 8.89 14.57
CA THR A 427 -0.86 7.94 14.33
C THR A 427 -0.34 6.53 14.14
N TRP A 428 -1.23 5.56 14.33
CA TRP A 428 -0.97 4.14 14.13
C TRP A 428 -2.16 3.50 13.42
N GLN A 429 -1.94 2.49 12.57
CA GLN A 429 -3.01 1.87 11.77
C GLN A 429 -3.37 0.47 12.29
N ILE A 430 -4.67 0.22 12.48
CA ILE A 430 -5.20 -1.07 12.95
C ILE A 430 -5.16 -2.09 11.79
N GLY A 431 -3.98 -2.68 11.55
CA GLY A 431 -3.83 -3.80 10.62
C GLY A 431 -2.64 -3.77 9.68
N GLN A 432 -1.80 -2.73 9.71
CA GLN A 432 -0.54 -2.69 8.95
C GLN A 432 0.64 -2.84 9.92
N ALA A 433 1.37 -3.95 9.77
CA ALA A 433 2.52 -4.41 10.56
C ALA A 433 2.17 -5.21 11.86
N TYR A 434 2.53 -6.50 11.82
CA TYR A 434 2.64 -7.44 12.95
C TYR A 434 1.40 -7.62 13.85
N ASP A 435 0.46 -8.49 13.45
CA ASP A 435 -0.42 -9.24 14.38
C ASP A 435 -1.22 -8.47 15.47
N TYR A 436 -1.65 -7.23 15.22
CA TYR A 436 -2.47 -6.49 16.18
C TYR A 436 -3.96 -6.52 15.82
N LYS A 437 -4.64 -7.54 16.36
CA LYS A 437 -6.10 -7.69 16.36
C LYS A 437 -6.76 -6.55 17.16
N LEU A 438 -8.09 -6.37 17.04
CA LEU A 438 -8.90 -5.51 17.92
C LEU A 438 -8.69 -5.75 19.44
N SER A 439 -7.97 -6.82 19.79
CA SER A 439 -7.54 -7.16 21.15
C SER A 439 -6.25 -6.47 21.64
N ASP A 440 -5.54 -5.70 20.80
CA ASP A 440 -4.36 -4.90 21.22
C ASP A 440 -4.75 -3.97 22.39
N ALA A 441 -3.89 -3.85 23.39
CA ALA A 441 -4.14 -3.02 24.57
C ALA A 441 -4.39 -1.54 24.22
N ARG A 442 -3.75 -1.03 23.16
CA ARG A 442 -3.95 0.31 22.62
C ARG A 442 -5.34 0.46 22.01
N VAL A 443 -5.81 -0.56 21.27
CA VAL A 443 -7.19 -0.58 20.75
C VAL A 443 -8.18 -0.69 21.90
N LYS A 444 -7.94 -1.56 22.90
CA LYS A 444 -8.79 -1.71 24.09
C LYS A 444 -8.96 -0.41 24.88
N ARG A 445 -7.95 0.46 24.90
CA ARG A 445 -8.04 1.80 25.52
C ARG A 445 -9.14 2.66 24.90
N TYR A 446 -9.43 2.46 23.62
CA TYR A 446 -10.39 3.25 22.84
C TYR A 446 -11.59 2.42 22.34
N SER A 447 -11.65 1.12 22.63
CA SER A 447 -12.76 0.24 22.23
C SER A 447 -14.07 0.64 22.91
#